data_AF-A0A2E8MGX0-F1
#
_entry.id   AF-A0A2E8MGX0-F1
#
_cell.length_a   1.000
_cell.length_b   1.000
_cell.length_c   1.000
_cell.angle_alpha   90.00
_cell.angle_beta   90.00
_cell.angle_gamma   90.00
#
_symmetry.space_group_name_H-M   'P 1'
#
loop_
_entity.id
_entity.type
_entity.pdbx_description
1 polymer ?
#
loop_
_entity_poly.entity_id
_entity_poly.type
_entity_poly.pdbx_seq_one_letter_code
_entity_poly.pdbx_strand_id
1 'polypeptide(L)'
;MSAADFEARLAELLNRTQPFDAAVEETVRGIIERVRCEGDAALLALTAEFDELVLQAPSDLELPKTRLDQARAALPDELSAALEQAAQRIRAFHERQFETSWQYQEADGT
;
A
#
# COMPACT_ATOMS: atom_id res chain seq x y z
N MET A 1 -39.86 -18.64 7.88
CA MET A 1 -38.40 -18.77 7.79
C MET A 1 -37.93 -19.48 9.04
N SER A 2 -37.27 -20.62 8.88
CA SER A 2 -36.64 -21.34 9.99
C SER A 2 -35.29 -20.71 10.36
N ALA A 3 -34.74 -21.05 11.52
CA ALA A 3 -33.40 -20.61 11.93
C ALA A 3 -32.32 -21.07 10.92
N ALA A 4 -32.48 -22.27 10.34
CA ALA A 4 -31.59 -22.80 9.31
C ALA A 4 -31.63 -21.96 8.02
N ASP A 5 -32.81 -21.44 7.63
CA ASP A 5 -32.94 -20.55 6.47
C ASP A 5 -32.26 -19.19 6.70
N PHE A 6 -32.21 -18.71 7.94
CA PHE A 6 -31.53 -17.47 8.29
C PHE A 6 -30.01 -17.63 8.28
N GLU A 7 -29.48 -18.70 8.89
CA GLU A 7 -28.03 -18.97 8.93
C GLU A 7 -27.45 -19.14 7.53
N ALA A 8 -28.14 -19.88 6.64
CA ALA A 8 -27.70 -20.07 5.26
C ALA A 8 -27.63 -18.74 4.48
N ARG A 9 -28.65 -17.88 4.62
CA ARG A 9 -28.71 -16.57 3.95
C ARG A 9 -27.70 -15.57 4.53
N LEU A 10 -27.46 -15.63 5.84
CA LEU A 10 -26.43 -14.81 6.48
C LEU A 10 -25.04 -15.26 6.01
N ALA A 11 -24.78 -16.57 5.95
CA ALA A 11 -23.52 -17.09 5.41
C ALA A 11 -23.30 -16.66 3.95
N GLU A 12 -24.34 -16.67 3.12
CA GLU A 12 -24.28 -16.18 1.75
C GLU A 12 -23.95 -14.67 1.68
N LEU A 13 -24.62 -13.84 2.50
CA LEU A 13 -24.35 -12.40 2.58
C LEU A 13 -22.94 -12.07 3.11
N LEU A 14 -22.44 -12.90 4.02
CA LEU A 14 -21.09 -12.76 4.58
C LEU A 14 -20.02 -13.36 3.68
N ASN A 15 -20.39 -14.14 2.67
CA ASN A 15 -19.44 -14.72 1.73
C ASN A 15 -18.96 -13.66 0.73
N ARG A 16 -18.02 -12.83 1.20
CA ARG A 16 -17.34 -11.77 0.42
C ARG A 16 -16.14 -12.28 -0.36
N THR A 17 -15.94 -13.59 -0.40
CA THR A 17 -14.77 -14.21 -1.02
C THR A 17 -15.00 -14.25 -2.52
N GLN A 18 -14.36 -13.36 -3.27
CA GLN A 18 -14.15 -13.62 -4.68
C GLN A 18 -13.15 -14.79 -4.80
N PRO A 19 -13.47 -15.84 -5.57
CA PRO A 19 -12.49 -16.87 -5.88
C PRO A 19 -11.30 -16.21 -6.57
N PHE A 20 -10.09 -16.56 -6.13
CA PHE A 20 -8.86 -16.13 -6.78
C PHE A 20 -8.87 -16.59 -8.24
N ASP A 21 -8.67 -15.66 -9.17
CA ASP A 21 -8.52 -15.97 -10.59
C ASP A 21 -7.12 -16.53 -10.84
N ALA A 22 -7.05 -17.80 -11.23
CA ALA A 22 -5.79 -18.49 -11.50
C ALA A 22 -4.97 -17.81 -12.61
N ALA A 23 -5.63 -17.16 -13.59
CA ALA A 23 -4.93 -16.45 -14.65
C ALA A 23 -4.24 -15.17 -14.14
N VAL A 24 -4.88 -14.47 -13.19
CA VAL A 24 -4.27 -13.32 -12.51
C VAL A 24 -3.08 -13.78 -11.67
N GLU A 25 -3.21 -14.90 -10.95
CA GLU A 25 -2.10 -15.46 -10.18
C GLU A 25 -0.89 -15.81 -11.07
N GLU A 26 -1.13 -16.50 -12.19
CA GLU A 26 -0.08 -16.87 -13.14
C GLU A 26 0.60 -15.63 -13.74
N THR A 27 -0.17 -14.60 -14.09
CA THR A 27 0.35 -13.33 -14.61
C THR A 27 1.25 -12.63 -13.59
N VAL A 28 0.79 -12.49 -12.34
CA VAL A 28 1.56 -11.85 -11.27
C VAL A 28 2.83 -12.63 -10.96
N ARG A 29 2.76 -13.97 -10.96
CA ARG A 29 3.94 -14.83 -10.78
C ARG A 29 4.98 -14.55 -11.87
N GLY A 30 4.56 -14.49 -13.13
CA GLY A 30 5.44 -14.16 -14.26
C GLY A 30 6.06 -12.76 -14.14
N ILE A 31 5.29 -11.76 -13.71
CA ILE A 31 5.79 -10.39 -13.48
C ILE A 31 6.88 -10.39 -12.39
N ILE A 32 6.63 -11.04 -11.25
CA ILE A 32 7.58 -11.12 -10.14
C ILE A 32 8.88 -11.82 -10.60
N GLU A 33 8.77 -12.92 -11.33
CA GLU A 33 9.94 -13.64 -11.86
C GLU A 33 10.75 -12.78 -12.83
N ARG A 34 10.09 -12.07 -13.76
CA ARG A 34 10.75 -11.13 -14.67
C ARG A 34 11.50 -10.04 -13.92
N VAL A 35 10.85 -9.37 -12.95
CA VAL A 35 11.51 -8.31 -12.16
C VAL A 35 12.68 -8.86 -11.35
N ARG A 36 12.59 -10.07 -10.80
CA ARG A 36 13.70 -10.70 -10.08
C ARG A 36 14.90 -11.03 -10.97
N CYS A 37 14.66 -11.45 -12.21
CA CYS A 37 15.70 -11.86 -13.15
C CYS A 37 16.32 -10.69 -13.91
N GLU A 38 15.50 -9.70 -14.29
CA GLU A 38 15.85 -8.64 -15.23
C GLU A 38 15.96 -7.26 -14.56
N GLY A 39 15.50 -7.12 -13.31
CA GLY A 39 15.61 -5.90 -12.52
C GLY A 39 14.95 -4.69 -13.18
N ASP A 40 15.66 -3.57 -13.22
CA ASP A 40 15.15 -2.29 -13.73
C ASP A 40 14.70 -2.35 -15.19
N ALA A 41 15.29 -3.21 -16.01
CA ALA A 41 14.88 -3.37 -17.40
C ALA A 41 13.45 -3.91 -17.50
N ALA A 42 13.11 -4.90 -16.66
CA ALA A 42 11.74 -5.39 -16.56
C ALA A 42 10.80 -4.32 -15.99
N LEU A 43 11.22 -3.55 -14.98
CA LEU A 43 10.40 -2.46 -14.44
C LEU A 43 10.05 -1.43 -15.52
N LEU A 44 11.03 -0.94 -16.29
CA LEU A 44 10.78 0.01 -17.38
C LEU A 44 9.85 -0.56 -18.45
N ALA A 45 10.04 -1.82 -18.83
CA ALA A 45 9.18 -2.48 -19.83
C ALA A 45 7.74 -2.65 -19.34
N LEU A 46 7.55 -3.07 -18.09
CA LEU A 46 6.24 -3.26 -17.48
C LEU A 46 5.51 -1.94 -17.23
N THR A 47 6.23 -0.88 -16.85
CA THR A 47 5.66 0.49 -16.75
C THR A 47 5.21 1.00 -18.12
N ALA A 48 5.97 0.75 -19.18
CA ALA A 48 5.55 1.10 -20.53
C ALA A 48 4.30 0.31 -20.99
N GLU A 49 4.20 -0.95 -20.59
CA GLU A 49 3.08 -1.84 -20.93
C GLU A 49 1.79 -1.48 -20.17
N PHE A 50 1.87 -1.33 -18.85
CA PHE A 50 0.69 -1.19 -17.99
C PHE A 50 0.30 0.26 -17.69
N ASP A 51 1.27 1.17 -17.63
CA ASP A 51 1.04 2.58 -17.29
C ASP A 51 1.09 3.49 -18.53
N GLU A 52 1.33 2.92 -19.72
CA GLU A 52 1.54 3.62 -20.99
C GLU A 52 2.63 4.71 -20.91
N LEU A 53 3.60 4.53 -20.01
CA LEU A 53 4.63 5.51 -19.70
C LEU A 53 6.01 4.98 -20.11
N VAL A 54 6.59 5.57 -21.15
CA VAL A 54 7.94 5.22 -21.62
C VAL A 54 8.98 6.10 -20.94
N LEU A 55 9.80 5.49 -20.08
CA LEU A 55 10.89 6.13 -19.35
C LEU A 55 12.23 5.76 -19.96
N GLN A 56 13.22 6.66 -19.86
CA GLN A 56 14.53 6.48 -20.49
C GLN A 56 15.53 5.80 -19.55
N ALA A 57 15.43 6.11 -18.26
CA ALA A 57 16.29 5.55 -17.24
C ALA A 57 15.48 5.08 -16.02
N PRO A 58 15.98 4.09 -15.26
CA PRO A 58 15.32 3.65 -14.02
C PRO A 58 15.15 4.78 -13.00
N SER A 59 16.06 5.76 -13.00
CA SER A 59 15.95 6.95 -12.14
C SER A 59 14.71 7.79 -12.43
N ASP A 60 14.13 7.69 -13.63
CA ASP A 60 12.93 8.46 -14.01
C ASP A 60 11.66 7.90 -13.35
N LEU A 61 11.73 6.70 -12.75
CA LEU A 61 10.65 6.13 -11.93
C LEU A 61 10.47 6.91 -10.62
N GLU A 62 11.52 7.58 -10.13
CA GLU A 62 11.47 8.38 -8.92
C GLU A 62 11.04 9.82 -9.23
N LEU A 63 10.05 10.33 -8.49
CA LEU A 63 9.67 11.73 -8.58
C LEU A 63 10.67 12.61 -7.82
N PRO A 64 11.29 13.62 -8.46
CA PRO A 64 12.17 14.55 -7.77
C PRO A 64 11.44 15.30 -6.66
N LYS A 65 12.10 15.50 -5.52
CA LYS A 65 11.55 16.27 -4.39
C LYS A 65 11.01 17.64 -4.80
N THR A 66 11.68 18.32 -5.73
CA THR A 66 11.25 19.61 -6.26
C THR A 66 9.85 19.56 -6.89
N ARG A 67 9.49 18.46 -7.56
CA ARG A 67 8.16 18.26 -8.14
C ARG A 67 7.10 18.03 -7.05
N LEU A 68 7.47 17.36 -5.96
CA LEU A 68 6.60 17.18 -4.79
C LEU A 68 6.31 18.52 -4.11
N ASP A 69 7.35 19.35 -3.93
CA ASP A 69 7.22 20.69 -3.34
C ASP A 69 6.34 21.60 -4.22
N GLN A 70 6.52 21.54 -5.54
CA GLN A 70 5.66 22.26 -6.50
C GLN A 70 4.21 21.80 -6.43
N ALA A 71 3.95 20.49 -6.39
CA ALA A 71 2.60 19.95 -6.28
C ALA A 71 1.92 20.41 -4.98
N ARG A 72 2.65 20.43 -3.85
CA ARG A 72 2.15 20.94 -2.58
C ARG A 72 1.83 22.44 -2.66
N ALA A 73 2.74 23.23 -3.24
CA ALA A 73 2.54 24.68 -3.39
C ALA A 73 1.39 25.05 -4.33
N ALA A 74 1.00 24.15 -5.24
CA ALA A 74 -0.10 24.33 -6.17
C ALA A 74 -1.48 23.98 -5.58
N LEU A 75 -1.55 23.44 -4.37
CA LEU A 75 -2.82 23.11 -3.74
C LEU A 75 -3.58 24.38 -3.32
N PRO A 76 -4.91 24.42 -3.48
CA PRO A 76 -5.73 25.43 -2.82
C PRO A 76 -5.54 25.41 -1.31
N ASP A 77 -5.50 26.58 -0.68
CA ASP A 77 -5.22 26.72 0.76
C ASP A 77 -6.13 25.86 1.64
N GLU A 78 -7.43 25.81 1.33
CA GLU A 78 -8.41 25.02 2.07
C GLU A 78 -8.10 23.51 1.99
N LEU A 79 -7.70 23.02 0.82
CA LEU A 79 -7.33 21.62 0.64
C LEU A 79 -6.01 21.29 1.35
N SER A 80 -5.02 22.19 1.26
CA SER A 80 -3.74 22.03 1.98
C SER A 80 -3.99 21.95 3.49
N ALA A 81 -4.78 22.87 4.04
CA ALA A 81 -5.12 22.89 5.46
C ALA A 81 -5.86 21.62 5.90
N ALA A 82 -6.80 21.12 5.10
CA ALA A 82 -7.53 19.89 5.39
C ALA A 82 -6.60 18.65 5.41
N LEU A 83 -5.69 18.53 4.44
CA LEU A 83 -4.72 17.43 4.40
C LEU A 83 -3.73 17.50 5.56
N GLU A 84 -3.25 18.69 5.93
CA GLU A 84 -2.37 18.88 7.08
C GLU A 84 -3.06 18.52 8.40
N GLN A 85 -4.33 18.92 8.58
CA GLN A 85 -5.12 18.55 9.75
C GLN A 85 -5.32 17.03 9.84
N ALA A 86 -5.64 16.37 8.72
CA ALA A 86 -5.78 14.91 8.67
C ALA A 86 -4.46 14.21 9.03
N ALA A 87 -3.35 14.64 8.43
CA ALA A 87 -2.02 14.11 8.71
C ALA A 87 -1.63 14.29 10.19
N GLN A 88 -1.92 15.46 10.78
CA GLN A 88 -1.66 15.71 12.20
C GLN A 88 -2.47 14.78 13.12
N ARG A 89 -3.75 14.56 12.82
CA ARG A 89 -4.60 13.65 13.60
C ARG A 89 -4.15 12.20 13.49
N ILE A 90 -3.82 11.75 12.28
CA ILE A 90 -3.27 10.40 12.03
C ILE A 90 -1.98 10.22 12.81
N ARG A 91 -1.05 11.19 12.72
CA ARG A 91 0.22 11.14 13.44
C ARG A 91 0.00 11.08 14.95
N ALA A 92 -0.77 12.00 15.51
CA ALA A 92 -1.01 12.06 16.96
C ALA A 92 -1.65 10.77 17.48
N PHE A 93 -2.53 10.14 16.71
CA PHE A 93 -3.10 8.84 17.09
C PHE A 93 -2.04 7.75 17.11
N HIS A 94 -1.28 7.56 16.03
CA HIS A 94 -0.25 6.51 15.92
C HIS A 94 0.94 6.75 16.86
N GLU A 95 1.27 7.99 17.19
CA GLU A 95 2.31 8.33 18.18
C GLU A 95 2.01 7.72 19.55
N ARG A 96 0.73 7.59 19.91
CA ARG A 96 0.28 6.98 21.17
C ARG A 96 0.28 5.45 21.13
N GLN A 97 0.42 4.86 19.95
CA GLN A 97 0.47 3.41 19.75
C GLN A 97 1.91 2.87 19.73
N PHE A 98 2.93 3.74 19.77
CA PHE A 98 4.31 3.28 19.90
C PHE A 98 4.49 2.53 21.22
N GLU A 99 4.83 1.26 21.12
CA GLU A 99 5.28 0.49 22.25
C GLU A 99 6.66 0.99 22.69
N THR A 100 6.78 1.38 23.95
CA THR A 100 8.08 1.68 24.53
C THR A 100 8.78 0.38 24.87
N SER A 101 9.99 0.16 24.34
CA SER A 101 10.85 -0.92 24.83
C SER A 101 11.07 -0.75 26.33
N TRP A 102 11.13 -1.87 27.05
CA TRP A 102 11.47 -1.89 28.46
C TRP A 102 12.68 -2.80 28.66
N GLN A 103 13.44 -2.51 29.71
CA GLN A 103 14.51 -3.36 30.22
C GLN A 103 14.36 -3.45 31.73
N TYR A 104 14.52 -4.64 32.28
CA TYR A 104 14.67 -4.84 33.71
C TYR A 104 15.82 -5.82 33.93
N GLN A 105 16.36 -5.80 35.14
CA GLN A 105 17.42 -6.71 35.57
C GLN A 105 16.91 -7.48 36.79
N GLU A 106 17.00 -8.80 36.74
CA GLU A 106 16.64 -9.75 37.77
C GLU A 106 17.59 -9.68 38.95
N ALA A 107 17.16 -10.23 40.08
CA ALA A 107 17.94 -10.21 41.33
C ALA A 107 19.27 -10.98 41.23
N ASP A 108 19.40 -11.89 40.26
CA ASP A 108 20.64 -12.62 39.97
C ASP A 108 21.57 -11.89 38.98
N GLY A 109 21.16 -10.70 38.51
CA GLY A 109 21.94 -9.87 37.61
C GLY A 109 21.75 -10.17 36.12
N THR A 110 20.84 -11.06 35.73
CA THR A 110 20.39 -11.23 34.33
C THR A 110 19.26 -10.31 33.93
#